data_AF-A0A1V5HNQ1-F1
#
_entry.id   AF-A0A1V5HNQ1-F1
#
_cell.length_a   1.000
_cell.length_b   1.000
_cell.length_c   1.000
_cell.angle_alpha   90.00
_cell.angle_beta   90.00
_cell.angle_gamma   90.00
#
_symmetry.space_group_name_H-M   'P 1'
#
loop_
_entity.id
_entity.type
_entity.pdbx_description
1 polymer ?
#
loop_
_entity_poly.entity_id
_entity_poly.type
_entity_poly.pdbx_seq_one_letter_code
_entity_poly.pdbx_strand_id
1 'polypeptide(L)'
;MKRTCSPKVKKTVKIVLNVLFYSVIVLLLLFSIANMKVKRDDDIPSIFGMGFLSVQSDSMKGNEEDSFAKGDLLFVNISNDKERNALEVGDIVTFWDTKIRALNTHRVVKIQDNIIFTQGDQVAITYPDKVFDPDVLVNDENFYEIMTRDEILAVHTSTWRGAGKALEFLQSPVGFAVFIVLPTFLVLVYEGILLARNILSINKAKMEAKHQEDMKLVQEQLEKEKEALRAKIMEEMKQEEKK
;
A
#
# COMPACT_ATOMS: atom_id res chain seq x y z
N MET A 1 -19.29 8.15 35.26
CA MET A 1 -18.30 9.26 35.24
C MET A 1 -17.73 9.37 33.82
N LYS A 2 -18.30 10.22 32.95
CA LYS A 2 -17.86 10.38 31.55
C LYS A 2 -16.60 11.26 31.54
N ARG A 3 -15.43 10.66 31.30
CA ARG A 3 -14.18 11.43 31.09
C ARG A 3 -14.29 12.18 29.76
N THR A 4 -14.71 13.43 29.80
CA THR A 4 -14.73 14.31 28.63
C THR A 4 -13.30 14.76 28.36
N CYS A 5 -12.61 14.13 27.40
CA CYS A 5 -11.32 14.61 26.92
C CYS A 5 -11.44 16.08 26.46
N SER A 6 -10.46 16.90 26.87
CA SER A 6 -10.38 18.34 26.56
C SER A 6 -10.52 18.63 25.05
N PRO A 7 -11.21 19.71 24.65
CA PRO A 7 -11.38 20.08 23.23
C PRO A 7 -10.06 20.29 22.49
N LYS A 8 -8.99 20.72 23.19
CA LYS A 8 -7.64 20.82 22.61
C LYS A 8 -7.06 19.44 22.31
N VAL A 9 -7.22 18.48 23.23
CA VAL A 9 -6.80 17.07 23.04
C VAL A 9 -7.54 16.42 21.89
N LYS A 10 -8.85 16.68 21.75
CA LYS A 10 -9.64 16.17 20.61
C LYS A 10 -9.16 16.72 19.27
N LYS A 11 -8.76 18.00 19.21
CA LYS A 11 -8.21 18.63 17.99
C LYS A 11 -6.84 18.06 17.64
N THR A 12 -5.95 17.89 18.62
CA THR A 12 -4.62 17.28 18.41
C THR A 12 -4.75 15.81 17.98
N VAL A 13 -5.58 15.01 18.65
CA VAL A 13 -5.83 13.61 18.29
C VAL A 13 -6.40 13.50 16.87
N LYS A 14 -7.33 14.38 16.50
CA LYS A 14 -7.87 14.42 15.13
C LYS A 14 -6.77 14.73 14.11
N ILE A 15 -5.90 15.71 14.37
CA ILE A 15 -4.79 16.06 13.47
C ILE A 15 -3.82 14.88 13.34
N VAL A 16 -3.40 14.29 14.45
CA VAL A 16 -2.47 13.15 14.47
C VAL A 16 -3.06 11.97 13.70
N LEU A 17 -4.33 11.63 13.95
CA LEU A 17 -5.00 10.54 13.24
C LEU A 17 -5.13 10.82 11.74
N ASN A 18 -5.39 12.08 11.36
CA ASN A 18 -5.49 12.47 9.96
C ASN A 18 -4.13 12.41 9.25
N VAL A 19 -3.06 12.88 9.89
CA VAL A 19 -1.68 12.78 9.38
C VAL A 19 -1.29 11.32 9.22
N LEU A 20 -1.57 10.47 10.23
CA LEU A 20 -1.33 9.04 10.16
C LEU A 20 -2.12 8.40 9.00
N PHE A 21 -3.40 8.72 8.86
CA PHE A 21 -4.23 8.20 7.77
C PHE A 21 -3.69 8.57 6.39
N TYR A 22 -3.35 9.84 6.15
CA TYR A 22 -2.77 10.24 4.87
C TYR A 22 -1.38 9.63 4.64
N SER A 23 -0.56 9.46 5.68
CA SER A 23 0.73 8.77 5.55
C SER A 23 0.57 7.31 5.12
N VAL A 24 -0.43 6.60 5.64
CA VAL A 24 -0.75 5.22 5.22
C VAL A 24 -1.21 5.20 3.76
N ILE A 25 -2.05 6.15 3.34
CA ILE A 25 -2.46 6.26 1.92
C ILE A 25 -1.25 6.47 1.01
N VAL A 26 -0.36 7.40 1.36
CA VAL A 26 0.86 7.65 0.58
C VAL A 26 1.72 6.40 0.51
N LEU A 27 1.90 5.69 1.63
CA LEU A 27 2.64 4.43 1.66
C LEU A 27 2.01 3.36 0.76
N LEU A 28 0.68 3.22 0.78
CA LEU A 28 -0.04 2.28 -0.09
C LEU A 28 0.09 2.64 -1.57
N LEU A 29 0.05 3.93 -1.92
CA LEU A 29 0.27 4.40 -3.28
C LEU A 29 1.70 4.11 -3.74
N LEU A 30 2.68 4.41 -2.90
CA LEU A 30 4.10 4.10 -3.18
C LEU A 30 4.30 2.59 -3.36
N PHE A 31 3.70 1.77 -2.51
CA PHE A 31 3.74 0.32 -2.64
C PHE A 31 3.07 -0.16 -3.94
N SER A 32 1.91 0.39 -4.31
CA SER A 32 1.24 0.06 -5.56
C SER A 32 2.09 0.43 -6.79
N ILE A 33 2.72 1.62 -6.77
CA ILE A 33 3.65 2.06 -7.82
C ILE A 33 4.88 1.14 -7.89
N ALA A 34 5.44 0.72 -6.74
CA ALA A 34 6.57 -0.19 -6.70
C ALA A 34 6.25 -1.54 -7.34
N ASN A 35 5.05 -2.08 -7.06
CA ASN A 35 4.61 -3.38 -7.55
C ASN A 35 4.15 -3.34 -9.02
N MET A 36 3.74 -2.19 -9.57
CA MET A 36 3.38 -2.07 -10.99
C MET A 36 4.49 -2.50 -11.96
N LYS A 37 5.76 -2.42 -11.53
CA LYS A 37 6.92 -2.80 -12.35
C LYS A 37 7.27 -4.28 -12.25
N VAL A 38 6.72 -5.00 -11.27
CA VAL A 38 6.95 -6.43 -11.06
C VAL A 38 6.06 -7.21 -12.03
N LYS A 39 6.69 -7.82 -13.04
CA LYS A 39 6.01 -8.62 -14.08
C LYS A 39 6.45 -10.08 -14.05
N ARG A 40 7.63 -10.35 -13.53
CA ARG A 40 8.24 -11.68 -13.41
C ARG A 40 8.70 -11.93 -11.98
N ASP A 41 8.91 -13.21 -11.64
CA ASP A 41 9.35 -13.63 -10.30
C ASP A 41 10.75 -13.11 -9.93
N ASP A 42 11.56 -12.71 -10.92
CA ASP A 42 12.87 -12.09 -10.75
C ASP A 42 12.85 -10.56 -10.71
N ASP A 43 11.69 -9.92 -10.82
CA ASP A 43 11.59 -8.47 -10.68
C ASP A 43 11.58 -8.05 -9.20
N ILE A 44 12.39 -7.06 -8.87
CA ILE A 44 12.45 -6.48 -7.53
C ILE A 44 11.51 -5.26 -7.46
N PRO A 45 10.51 -5.25 -6.53
CA PRO A 45 9.69 -4.07 -6.32
C PRO A 45 10.56 -2.87 -5.96
N SER A 46 10.46 -1.78 -6.73
CA SER A 46 11.34 -0.63 -6.58
C SER A 46 10.65 0.72 -6.76
N ILE A 47 11.12 1.71 -6.01
CA ILE A 47 10.66 3.09 -6.06
C ILE A 47 11.89 3.97 -6.31
N PHE A 48 11.88 4.76 -7.38
CA PHE A 48 13.01 5.63 -7.78
C PHE A 48 14.37 4.90 -7.91
N GLY A 49 14.36 3.61 -8.25
CA GLY A 49 15.59 2.80 -8.36
C GLY A 49 16.02 2.14 -7.06
N MET A 50 15.34 2.39 -5.94
CA MET A 50 15.56 1.72 -4.66
C MET A 50 14.56 0.59 -4.47
N GLY A 51 15.06 -0.64 -4.36
CA GLY A 51 14.31 -1.84 -4.06
C GLY A 51 14.34 -2.21 -2.58
N PHE A 52 13.38 -3.03 -2.17
CA PHE A 52 13.26 -3.53 -0.80
C PHE A 52 13.05 -5.04 -0.81
N LEU A 53 13.89 -5.78 -0.09
CA LEU A 53 13.84 -7.24 -0.03
C LEU A 53 13.82 -7.73 1.42
N SER A 54 12.89 -8.63 1.75
CA SER A 54 12.89 -9.32 3.05
C SER A 54 13.80 -10.54 2.98
N VAL A 55 14.75 -10.66 3.93
CA VAL A 55 15.71 -11.77 3.96
C VAL A 55 15.02 -13.06 4.38
N GLN A 56 15.06 -14.08 3.52
CA GLN A 56 14.35 -15.36 3.70
C GLN A 56 15.20 -16.48 4.35
N SER A 57 16.53 -16.36 4.28
CA SER A 57 17.50 -17.36 4.75
C SER A 57 18.61 -16.71 5.59
N ASP A 58 19.38 -17.54 6.31
CA ASP A 58 20.55 -17.09 7.08
C ASP A 58 21.87 -17.20 6.28
N SER A 59 21.84 -17.38 4.95
CA SER A 59 23.04 -17.62 4.15
C SER A 59 24.06 -16.47 4.18
N MET A 60 23.61 -15.26 4.49
CA MET A 60 24.45 -14.06 4.66
C MET A 60 24.74 -13.73 6.13
N LYS A 61 24.42 -14.64 7.05
CA LYS A 61 24.77 -14.47 8.46
C LYS A 61 26.26 -14.74 8.64
N GLY A 62 27.03 -13.66 8.70
CA GLY A 62 28.47 -13.66 8.83
C GLY A 62 29.01 -12.79 9.96
N ASN A 63 30.32 -12.56 9.91
CA ASN A 63 31.05 -11.67 10.82
C ASN A 63 31.32 -10.29 10.20
N GLU A 64 30.98 -10.07 8.94
CA GLU A 64 31.15 -8.77 8.29
C GLU A 64 30.12 -7.75 8.80
N GLU A 65 30.46 -6.46 8.78
CA GLU A 65 29.59 -5.42 9.36
C GLU A 65 28.23 -5.29 8.64
N ASP A 66 28.24 -5.53 7.33
CA ASP A 66 27.10 -5.53 6.41
C ASP A 66 26.43 -6.90 6.26
N SER A 67 26.93 -7.95 6.94
CA SER A 67 26.24 -9.24 7.05
C SER A 67 24.86 -9.08 7.69
N PHE A 68 23.92 -9.91 7.26
CA PHE A 68 22.51 -9.84 7.66
C PHE A 68 21.90 -11.22 7.85
N ALA A 69 20.79 -11.28 8.58
CA ALA A 69 20.14 -12.53 8.95
C ALA A 69 18.69 -12.59 8.47
N LYS A 70 18.10 -13.78 8.55
CA LYS A 70 16.70 -14.00 8.22
C LYS A 70 15.79 -13.05 8.99
N GLY A 71 14.86 -12.42 8.27
CA GLY A 71 13.90 -11.46 8.82
C GLY A 71 14.41 -10.03 8.89
N ASP A 72 15.61 -9.74 8.40
CA ASP A 72 16.07 -8.38 8.13
C ASP A 72 15.46 -7.84 6.82
N LEU A 73 15.46 -6.51 6.67
CA LEU A 73 15.04 -5.83 5.45
C LEU A 73 16.25 -5.24 4.74
N LEU A 74 16.47 -5.61 3.48
CA LEU A 74 17.52 -5.07 2.63
C LEU A 74 16.99 -3.90 1.82
N PHE A 75 17.80 -2.86 1.74
CA PHE A 75 17.67 -1.77 0.78
C PHE A 75 18.71 -2.01 -0.30
N VAL A 76 18.23 -2.09 -1.54
CA VAL A 76 19.06 -2.39 -2.70
C VAL A 76 18.86 -1.33 -3.78
N ASN A 77 19.91 -1.01 -4.53
CA ASN A 77 19.78 -0.20 -5.75
C ASN A 77 19.61 -1.13 -6.94
N ILE A 78 18.61 -0.86 -7.77
CA ILE A 78 18.36 -1.64 -8.98
C ILE A 78 19.48 -1.36 -9.97
N SER A 79 20.22 -2.43 -10.28
CA SER A 79 21.46 -2.37 -11.04
C SER A 79 21.22 -1.77 -12.43
N ASN A 80 21.93 -0.69 -12.72
CA ASN A 80 22.09 -0.14 -14.05
C ASN A 80 23.50 -0.42 -14.60
N ASP A 81 23.75 -0.15 -15.88
CA ASP A 81 25.05 -0.40 -16.51
C ASP A 81 26.23 0.23 -15.75
N LYS A 82 26.04 1.38 -15.07
CA LYS A 82 27.12 2.02 -14.31
C LYS A 82 27.42 1.27 -13.02
N GLU A 83 26.40 0.96 -12.24
CA GLU A 83 26.53 0.16 -11.01
C GLU A 83 27.09 -1.21 -11.32
N ARG A 84 26.57 -1.83 -12.38
CA ARG A 84 27.08 -3.10 -12.89
C ARG A 84 28.55 -3.02 -13.19
N ASN A 85 29.07 -1.96 -13.80
CA ASN A 85 30.49 -1.81 -14.12
C ASN A 85 31.37 -1.40 -12.93
N ALA A 86 30.79 -0.83 -11.88
CA ALA A 86 31.49 -0.37 -10.69
C ALA A 86 31.59 -1.44 -9.58
N LEU A 87 31.07 -2.65 -9.81
CA LEU A 87 31.15 -3.75 -8.83
C LEU A 87 32.58 -4.11 -8.47
N GLU A 88 32.81 -4.27 -7.16
CA GLU A 88 34.08 -4.67 -6.56
C GLU A 88 33.93 -5.98 -5.76
N VAL A 89 35.05 -6.63 -5.48
CA VAL A 89 35.06 -7.80 -4.58
C VAL A 89 34.70 -7.32 -3.17
N GLY A 90 33.75 -8.01 -2.53
CA GLY A 90 33.19 -7.62 -1.24
C GLY A 90 31.79 -7.04 -1.34
N ASP A 91 31.36 -6.54 -2.50
CA ASP A 91 29.99 -6.05 -2.69
C ASP A 91 28.97 -7.17 -2.52
N ILE A 92 27.79 -6.84 -1.98
CA ILE A 92 26.68 -7.79 -1.89
C ILE A 92 25.69 -7.52 -3.02
N VAL A 93 25.38 -8.55 -3.80
CA VAL A 93 24.56 -8.44 -5.01
C VAL A 93 23.37 -9.39 -4.97
N THR A 94 22.25 -8.94 -5.54
CA THR A 94 21.05 -9.76 -5.73
C THR A 94 20.91 -10.19 -7.18
N PHE A 95 20.64 -11.47 -7.40
CA PHE A 95 20.45 -12.09 -8.70
C PHE A 95 19.37 -13.17 -8.64
N TRP A 96 18.91 -13.64 -9.80
CA TRP A 96 18.00 -14.76 -9.88
C TRP A 96 18.77 -16.08 -9.87
N ASP A 97 18.55 -16.90 -8.84
CA ASP A 97 19.19 -18.20 -8.73
C ASP A 97 18.27 -19.30 -9.27
N THR A 98 18.73 -19.96 -10.34
CA THR A 98 17.98 -21.02 -11.01
C THR A 98 17.90 -22.32 -10.20
N LYS A 99 18.83 -22.57 -9.27
CA LYS A 99 18.84 -23.76 -8.40
C LYS A 99 17.69 -23.71 -7.40
N ILE A 100 17.49 -22.55 -6.76
CA ILE A 100 16.42 -22.33 -5.78
C ILE A 100 15.16 -21.70 -6.38
N ARG A 101 15.22 -21.24 -7.63
CA ARG A 101 14.14 -20.54 -8.36
C ARG A 101 13.60 -19.34 -7.57
N ALA A 102 14.51 -18.55 -7.03
CA ALA A 102 14.21 -17.37 -6.23
C ALA A 102 15.34 -16.34 -6.34
N LEU A 103 15.05 -15.11 -5.91
CA LEU A 103 16.08 -14.09 -5.73
C LEU A 103 17.04 -14.53 -4.62
N ASN A 104 18.33 -14.59 -4.95
CA ASN A 104 19.40 -14.89 -4.03
C ASN A 104 20.30 -13.65 -3.87
N THR A 105 20.85 -13.43 -2.68
CA THR A 105 21.67 -12.24 -2.37
C THR A 105 22.92 -12.68 -1.65
N HIS A 106 24.07 -12.60 -2.30
CA HIS A 106 25.36 -13.09 -1.81
C HIS A 106 26.49 -12.09 -2.06
N ARG A 107 27.61 -12.27 -1.36
CA ARG A 107 28.79 -11.42 -1.48
C ARG A 107 29.64 -11.83 -2.68
N VAL A 108 30.10 -10.85 -3.45
CA VAL A 108 31.06 -11.04 -4.54
C VAL A 108 32.42 -11.41 -3.95
N VAL A 109 32.90 -12.61 -4.30
CA VAL A 109 34.19 -13.14 -3.83
C VAL A 109 35.27 -13.08 -4.91
N LYS A 110 34.88 -13.03 -6.18
CA LYS A 110 35.81 -12.86 -7.31
C LYS A 110 35.10 -12.25 -8.51
N ILE A 111 35.86 -11.44 -9.25
CA ILE A 111 35.45 -10.85 -10.53
C ILE A 111 36.49 -11.26 -11.57
N GLN A 112 36.03 -11.85 -12.67
CA GLN A 112 36.86 -12.21 -13.80
C GLN A 112 36.16 -11.76 -15.09
N ASP A 113 36.60 -10.62 -15.64
CA ASP A 113 35.97 -9.96 -16.78
C ASP A 113 34.47 -9.71 -16.55
N ASN A 114 33.62 -10.42 -17.30
CA ASN A 114 32.17 -10.35 -17.19
C ASN A 114 31.58 -11.39 -16.23
N ILE A 115 32.40 -12.25 -15.63
CA ILE A 115 31.99 -13.34 -14.75
C ILE A 115 32.18 -12.91 -13.29
N ILE A 116 31.13 -13.06 -12.51
CA ILE A 116 31.05 -12.74 -11.09
C ILE A 116 30.87 -14.05 -10.33
N PHE A 117 31.65 -14.22 -9.27
CA PHE A 117 31.53 -15.32 -8.34
C PHE A 117 31.00 -14.77 -7.03
N THR A 118 29.94 -15.38 -6.49
CA THR A 118 29.34 -15.00 -5.21
C THR A 118 29.33 -16.14 -4.21
N GLN A 119 29.35 -15.83 -2.93
CA GLN A 119 29.20 -16.81 -1.85
C GLN A 119 28.48 -16.16 -0.66
N GLY A 120 27.67 -16.95 0.05
CA GLY A 120 27.03 -16.50 1.28
C GLY A 120 28.01 -16.44 2.47
N ASP A 121 27.95 -15.37 3.25
CA ASP A 121 28.86 -15.17 4.41
C ASP A 121 28.79 -16.29 5.46
N GLN A 122 27.67 -17.01 5.55
CA GLN A 122 27.48 -18.12 6.49
C GLN A 122 28.44 -19.28 6.23
N VAL A 123 28.96 -19.43 5.01
CA VAL A 123 29.92 -20.48 4.65
C VAL A 123 31.18 -20.34 5.50
N ALA A 124 31.70 -19.12 5.71
CA ALA A 124 32.90 -18.89 6.51
C ALA A 124 32.77 -19.33 7.97
N ILE A 125 31.54 -19.37 8.49
CA ILE A 125 31.26 -19.82 9.86
C ILE A 125 31.01 -21.33 9.92
N THR A 126 30.25 -21.86 8.95
CA THR A 126 29.73 -23.24 9.02
C THR A 126 30.66 -24.25 8.37
N TYR A 127 31.37 -23.84 7.32
CA TYR A 127 32.29 -24.66 6.53
C TYR A 127 33.57 -23.86 6.19
N PRO A 128 34.44 -23.58 7.17
CA PRO A 128 35.61 -22.72 6.96
C PRO A 128 36.59 -23.22 5.87
N ASP A 129 36.62 -24.53 5.63
CA ASP A 129 37.40 -25.19 4.57
C ASP A 129 36.78 -25.05 3.17
N LYS A 130 35.59 -24.45 3.07
CA LYS A 130 34.82 -24.25 1.83
C LYS A 130 34.66 -22.77 1.45
N VAL A 131 35.33 -21.87 2.17
CA VAL A 131 35.40 -20.45 1.80
C VAL A 131 36.07 -20.35 0.44
N PHE A 132 35.52 -19.51 -0.43
CA PHE A 132 36.05 -19.31 -1.76
C PHE A 132 37.48 -18.74 -1.69
N ASP A 133 38.43 -19.45 -2.28
CA ASP A 133 39.83 -19.03 -2.39
C ASP A 133 40.19 -18.77 -3.85
N PRO A 134 40.50 -17.51 -4.24
CA PRO A 134 40.83 -17.16 -5.61
C PRO A 134 42.17 -17.76 -6.09
N ASP A 135 43.05 -18.18 -5.17
CA ASP A 135 44.39 -18.69 -5.46
C ASP A 135 44.42 -20.22 -5.65
N VAL A 136 43.31 -20.92 -5.36
CA VAL A 136 43.19 -22.37 -5.50
C VAL A 136 42.59 -22.75 -6.85
N LEU A 137 43.10 -23.84 -7.43
CA LEU A 137 42.67 -24.34 -8.75
C LEU A 137 41.21 -24.81 -8.79
N VAL A 138 40.71 -25.38 -7.70
CA VAL A 138 39.35 -25.94 -7.60
C VAL A 138 38.75 -25.55 -6.26
N ASN A 139 37.70 -24.74 -6.31
CA ASN A 139 36.80 -24.50 -5.18
C ASN A 139 35.61 -25.47 -5.25
N ASP A 140 34.90 -25.65 -4.14
CA ASP A 140 33.71 -26.52 -4.11
C ASP A 140 32.51 -25.80 -4.75
N GLU A 141 32.11 -26.24 -5.94
CA GLU A 141 31.04 -25.64 -6.77
C GLU A 141 29.66 -25.61 -6.09
N ASN A 142 29.49 -26.29 -4.95
CA ASN A 142 28.25 -26.25 -4.17
C ASN A 142 28.16 -25.05 -3.23
N PHE A 143 29.28 -24.34 -2.99
CA PHE A 143 29.36 -23.27 -2.01
C PHE A 143 29.52 -21.88 -2.63
N TYR A 144 29.52 -21.77 -3.96
CA TYR A 144 29.53 -20.48 -4.64
C TYR A 144 28.62 -20.52 -5.87
N GLU A 145 28.19 -19.34 -6.30
CA GLU A 145 27.42 -19.15 -7.52
C GLU A 145 28.26 -18.38 -8.55
N ILE A 146 27.98 -18.66 -9.81
CA ILE A 146 28.62 -17.99 -10.94
C ILE A 146 27.51 -17.33 -11.74
N MET A 147 27.68 -16.05 -12.05
CA MET A 147 26.81 -15.33 -12.97
C MET A 147 27.59 -14.33 -13.80
N THR A 148 26.95 -13.82 -14.83
CA THR A 148 27.45 -12.71 -15.62
C THR A 148 27.05 -11.38 -15.00
N ARG A 149 27.81 -10.32 -15.29
CA ARG A 149 27.54 -8.96 -14.80
C ARG A 149 26.12 -8.46 -15.17
N ASP A 150 25.58 -8.93 -16.28
CA ASP A 150 24.23 -8.59 -16.77
C ASP A 150 23.10 -9.27 -15.99
N GLU A 151 23.39 -10.38 -15.31
CA GLU A 151 22.44 -11.12 -14.47
C GLU A 151 22.31 -10.52 -13.07
N ILE A 152 23.13 -9.51 -12.73
CA ILE A 152 23.00 -8.76 -11.49
C ILE A 152 21.80 -7.81 -11.59
N LEU A 153 20.84 -8.02 -10.69
CA LEU A 153 19.57 -7.30 -10.64
C LEU A 153 19.64 -6.10 -9.70
N ALA A 154 20.35 -6.22 -8.58
CA ALA A 154 20.50 -5.14 -7.63
C ALA A 154 21.81 -5.26 -6.82
N VAL A 155 22.25 -4.13 -6.27
CA VAL A 155 23.39 -4.03 -5.35
C VAL A 155 22.89 -3.61 -3.97
N HIS A 156 23.33 -4.29 -2.93
CA HIS A 156 23.03 -3.96 -1.55
C HIS A 156 23.53 -2.56 -1.19
N THR A 157 22.75 -1.84 -0.40
CA THR A 157 23.13 -0.50 0.08
C THR A 157 23.06 -0.42 1.60
N SER A 158 22.01 -0.97 2.21
CA SER A 158 21.88 -1.00 3.66
C SER A 158 20.92 -2.08 4.15
N THR A 159 21.01 -2.40 5.44
CA THR A 159 20.16 -3.39 6.10
C THR A 159 19.45 -2.77 7.30
N TRP A 160 18.13 -2.95 7.39
CA TRP A 160 17.37 -2.70 8.61
C TRP A 160 17.05 -4.01 9.32
N ARG A 161 17.78 -4.24 10.41
CA ARG A 161 17.66 -5.45 11.22
C ARG A 161 16.25 -5.62 11.81
N GLY A 162 15.66 -6.81 11.61
CA GLY A 162 14.35 -7.21 12.11
C GLY A 162 13.12 -6.61 11.41
N ALA A 163 13.28 -5.65 10.49
CA ALA A 163 12.16 -5.02 9.78
C ALA A 163 11.57 -5.91 8.67
N GLY A 164 12.32 -6.91 8.19
CA GLY A 164 11.87 -7.83 7.14
C GLY A 164 10.66 -8.65 7.57
N LYS A 165 10.56 -9.01 8.85
CA LYS A 165 9.39 -9.71 9.41
C LYS A 165 8.09 -8.91 9.28
N ALA A 166 8.17 -7.58 9.42
CA ALA A 166 7.01 -6.71 9.27
C ALA A 166 6.56 -6.66 7.80
N LEU A 167 7.51 -6.62 6.86
CA LEU A 167 7.22 -6.67 5.43
C LEU A 167 6.63 -8.04 5.03
N GLU A 168 7.23 -9.14 5.51
CA GLU A 168 6.75 -10.50 5.27
C GLU A 168 5.32 -10.70 5.82
N PHE A 169 5.05 -10.20 7.02
CA PHE A 169 3.71 -10.23 7.57
C PHE A 169 2.72 -9.40 6.73
N LEU A 170 3.09 -8.19 6.31
CA LEU A 170 2.25 -7.34 5.46
C LEU A 170 1.96 -7.99 4.09
N GLN A 171 2.92 -8.71 3.53
CA GLN A 171 2.79 -9.47 2.28
C GLN A 171 2.00 -10.78 2.45
N SER A 172 1.93 -11.32 3.68
CA SER A 172 1.13 -12.53 3.95
C SER A 172 -0.36 -12.29 3.71
N PRO A 173 -1.14 -13.33 3.32
CA PRO A 173 -2.59 -13.19 3.10
C PRO A 173 -3.34 -12.62 4.32
N VAL A 174 -2.93 -13.03 5.53
CA VAL A 174 -3.54 -12.58 6.79
C VAL A 174 -3.18 -11.13 7.08
N GLY A 175 -1.91 -10.76 6.97
CA GLY A 175 -1.48 -9.38 7.21
C GLY A 175 -2.06 -8.42 6.18
N PHE A 176 -2.07 -8.78 4.89
CA PHE A 176 -2.74 -8.03 3.84
C PHE A 176 -4.23 -7.80 4.16
N ALA A 177 -4.95 -8.85 4.56
CA ALA A 177 -6.37 -8.74 4.89
C ALA A 177 -6.62 -7.81 6.09
N VAL A 178 -5.82 -7.92 7.16
CA VAL A 178 -6.00 -7.14 8.39
C VAL A 178 -5.54 -5.68 8.24
N PHE A 179 -4.43 -5.42 7.56
CA PHE A 179 -3.84 -4.08 7.47
C PHE A 179 -4.29 -3.27 6.26
N ILE A 180 -4.71 -3.92 5.17
CA ILE A 180 -5.10 -3.23 3.94
C ILE A 180 -6.60 -3.39 3.67
N VAL A 181 -7.09 -4.63 3.61
CA VAL A 181 -8.50 -4.89 3.23
C VAL A 181 -9.47 -4.40 4.30
N LEU A 182 -9.25 -4.75 5.57
CA LEU A 182 -10.17 -4.42 6.66
C LEU A 182 -10.34 -2.90 6.86
N PRO A 183 -9.28 -2.07 6.95
CA PRO A 183 -9.45 -0.63 7.07
C PRO A 183 -10.16 -0.02 5.86
N THR A 184 -9.83 -0.46 4.65
CA THR A 184 -10.48 0.00 3.42
C THR A 184 -11.96 -0.36 3.41
N PHE A 185 -12.32 -1.57 3.83
CA PHE A 185 -13.70 -2.02 3.95
C PHE A 185 -14.49 -1.21 4.98
N LEU A 186 -13.91 -0.91 6.14
CA LEU A 186 -14.54 -0.07 7.17
C LEU A 186 -14.82 1.35 6.64
N VAL A 187 -13.88 1.94 5.90
CA VAL A 187 -14.08 3.24 5.25
C VAL A 187 -15.21 3.15 4.22
N LEU A 188 -15.23 2.12 3.38
CA LEU A 188 -16.31 1.92 2.40
C LEU A 188 -17.69 1.79 3.05
N VAL A 189 -17.81 1.04 4.14
CA VAL A 189 -19.08 0.90 4.87
C VAL A 189 -19.51 2.24 5.47
N TYR A 190 -18.58 2.98 6.08
CA TYR A 190 -18.86 4.29 6.65
C TYR A 190 -19.34 5.30 5.59
N GLU A 191 -18.61 5.40 4.48
CA GLU A 191 -18.98 6.25 3.35
C GLU A 191 -20.31 5.82 2.72
N GLY A 192 -20.56 4.52 2.60
CA GLY A 192 -21.84 3.99 2.13
C GLY A 192 -23.02 4.40 3.01
N ILE A 193 -22.86 4.34 4.34
CA ILE A 193 -23.88 4.80 5.28
C ILE A 193 -24.08 6.31 5.19
N LEU A 194 -23.00 7.09 5.10
CA LEU A 194 -23.04 8.54 4.99
C LEU A 194 -23.75 8.97 3.70
N LEU A 195 -23.39 8.36 2.57
CA LEU A 195 -24.02 8.58 1.27
C LEU A 195 -25.51 8.26 1.34
N ALA A 196 -25.90 7.08 1.87
CA ALA A 196 -27.29 6.68 1.99
C ALA A 196 -28.10 7.68 2.83
N ARG A 197 -27.54 8.14 3.97
CA ARG A 197 -28.17 9.17 4.81
C ARG A 197 -28.31 10.50 4.09
N ASN A 198 -27.29 10.93 3.35
CA ASN A 198 -27.33 12.17 2.58
C ASN A 198 -28.39 12.10 1.48
N ILE A 199 -28.45 10.99 0.71
CA ILE A 199 -29.47 10.78 -0.33
C ILE A 199 -30.87 10.81 0.29
N LEU A 200 -31.09 10.12 1.40
CA LEU A 200 -32.38 10.12 2.10
C LEU A 200 -32.76 11.53 2.58
N SER A 201 -31.81 12.31 3.08
CA SER A 201 -32.06 13.68 3.54
C SER A 201 -32.44 14.61 2.38
N ILE A 202 -31.76 14.50 1.23
CA ILE A 202 -32.06 15.26 0.02
C ILE A 202 -33.44 14.88 -0.52
N ASN A 203 -33.75 13.59 -0.57
CA ASN A 203 -35.06 13.11 -1.02
C ASN A 203 -36.17 13.58 -0.08
N LYS A 204 -35.96 13.54 1.24
CA LYS A 204 -36.93 14.03 2.23
C LYS A 204 -37.18 15.54 2.07
N ALA A 205 -36.12 16.34 1.96
CA ALA A 205 -36.25 17.79 1.74
C ALA A 205 -37.00 18.11 0.43
N LYS A 206 -36.74 17.36 -0.64
CA LYS A 206 -37.44 17.52 -1.92
C LYS A 206 -38.93 17.14 -1.81
N MET A 207 -39.25 16.08 -1.08
CA MET A 207 -40.64 15.66 -0.83
C MET A 207 -41.40 16.68 0.02
N GLU A 208 -40.78 17.22 1.07
CA GLU A 208 -41.37 18.27 1.92
C GLU A 208 -41.61 19.56 1.12
N ALA A 209 -40.65 19.98 0.29
CA ALA A 209 -40.81 21.13 -0.59
C ALA A 209 -41.97 20.95 -1.58
N LYS A 210 -42.06 19.78 -2.23
CA LYS A 210 -43.15 19.46 -3.15
C LYS A 210 -44.51 19.42 -2.43
N HIS A 211 -44.57 18.83 -1.24
CA HIS A 211 -45.81 18.79 -0.46
C HIS A 211 -46.29 20.19 -0.05
N GLN A 212 -45.37 21.10 0.31
CA GLN A 212 -45.72 22.49 0.61
C GLN A 212 -46.23 23.23 -0.64
N GLU A 213 -45.67 22.96 -1.81
CA GLU A 213 -46.13 23.50 -3.08
C GLU A 213 -47.54 22.99 -3.42
N ASP A 214 -47.76 21.68 -3.32
CA ASP A 214 -49.08 21.05 -3.55
C ASP A 214 -50.14 21.59 -2.57
N MET A 215 -49.80 21.78 -1.29
CA MET A 215 -50.71 22.35 -0.29
C MET A 215 -51.10 23.81 -0.58
N LYS A 216 -50.16 24.62 -1.08
CA LYS A 216 -50.46 25.99 -1.51
C LYS A 216 -51.40 26.00 -2.72
N LEU A 217 -51.14 25.14 -3.71
CA LEU A 217 -52.00 25.01 -4.90
C LEU A 217 -53.43 24.58 -4.53
N VAL A 218 -53.57 23.60 -3.63
CA VAL A 218 -54.88 23.16 -3.13
C VAL A 218 -55.59 24.30 -2.40
N GLN A 219 -54.88 25.07 -1.58
CA GLN A 219 -55.47 26.18 -0.84
C GLN A 219 -55.93 27.32 -1.76
N GLU A 220 -55.14 27.66 -2.78
CA GLU A 220 -55.52 28.61 -3.82
C GLU A 220 -56.74 28.14 -4.63
N GLN A 221 -56.81 26.85 -4.96
CA GLN A 221 -57.98 26.28 -5.64
C GLN A 221 -59.24 26.35 -4.77
N LEU A 222 -59.13 26.03 -3.47
CA LEU A 222 -60.24 26.08 -2.54
C LEU A 222 -60.76 27.51 -2.33
N GLU A 223 -59.87 28.50 -2.29
CA GLU A 223 -60.25 29.91 -2.23
C GLU A 223 -61.01 30.34 -3.50
N LYS A 224 -60.51 29.98 -4.69
CA LYS A 224 -61.20 30.24 -5.96
C LYS A 224 -62.58 29.57 -6.03
N GLU A 225 -62.71 28.33 -5.56
CA GLU A 225 -64.01 27.65 -5.49
C GLU A 225 -64.97 28.31 -4.50
N LYS A 226 -64.49 28.72 -3.31
CA LYS A 226 -65.30 29.44 -2.33
C LYS A 226 -65.79 30.78 -2.87
N GLU A 227 -64.95 31.51 -3.59
CA GLU A 227 -65.32 32.76 -4.25
C GLU A 227 -66.37 32.54 -5.34
N ALA A 228 -66.16 31.54 -6.21
CA ALA A 228 -67.12 31.17 -7.24
C ALA A 228 -68.47 30.72 -6.65
N LEU A 229 -68.45 29.98 -5.54
CA LEU A 229 -69.67 29.56 -4.83
C LEU A 229 -70.38 30.75 -4.19
N ARG A 230 -69.65 31.67 -3.54
CA ARG A 230 -70.22 32.91 -2.98
C ARG A 230 -70.86 33.78 -4.06
N ALA A 231 -70.22 33.90 -5.22
CA ALA A 231 -70.78 34.61 -6.36
C ALA A 231 -72.10 33.97 -6.83
N LYS A 232 -72.15 32.64 -6.96
CA LYS A 232 -73.37 31.91 -7.33
C LYS A 232 -74.50 32.07 -6.32
N ILE A 233 -74.23 31.93 -5.02
CA ILE A 233 -75.25 32.11 -3.96
C ILE A 233 -75.79 33.55 -3.98
N MET A 234 -74.91 34.53 -4.20
CA MET A 234 -75.33 35.94 -4.30
C MET A 234 -76.18 36.21 -5.56
N GLU A 235 -75.92 35.50 -6.66
CA GLU A 235 -76.79 35.51 -7.84
C GLU A 235 -78.13 34.84 -7.58
N GLU A 236 -78.18 33.68 -6.91
CA GLU A 236 -79.41 32.97 -6.56
C GLU A 236 -80.30 33.81 -5.63
N MET A 237 -79.74 34.40 -4.55
CA MET A 237 -80.51 35.28 -3.65
C MET A 237 -81.10 36.48 -4.37
N LYS A 238 -80.39 37.07 -5.34
CA LYS A 238 -80.90 38.17 -6.18
C LYS A 238 -82.01 37.74 -7.14
N GLN A 239 -82.06 36.45 -7.51
CA GLN A 239 -83.15 35.91 -8.32
C GLN A 239 -84.37 35.55 -7.48
N GLU A 240 -84.18 35.09 -6.24
CA GLU A 240 -85.28 34.83 -5.29
C GLU A 240 -85.97 36.12 -4.83
N GLU A 241 -85.23 37.21 -4.60
CA GLU A 241 -85.82 38.53 -4.25
C GLU A 241 -86.62 39.18 -5.40
N LYS A 242 -86.52 38.66 -6.62
CA LYS A 242 -87.24 39.17 -7.81
C LYS A 242 -88.50 38.35 -8.16
N LYS A 243 -88.82 37.32 -7.41
CA LYS A 243 -90.08 36.57 -7.49
C LYS A 243 -91.05 37.02 -6.39
#